data_AF-A0A8J2L4F2-F1
#
_entry.id   AF-A0A8J2L4F2-F1
#
_cell.length_a   1.000
_cell.length_b   1.000
_cell.length_c   1.000
_cell.angle_alpha   90.00
_cell.angle_beta   90.00
_cell.angle_gamma   90.00
#
_symmetry.space_group_name_H-M   'P 1'
#
loop_
_entity.id
_entity.type
_entity.pdbx_description
1 polymer ?
#
loop_
_entity_poly.entity_id
_entity_poly.type
_entity_poly.pdbx_seq_one_letter_code
_entity_poly.pdbx_strand_id
1 'polypeptide(L)'
;MAMRLTNVILVDCFCTAGYQGKSCDRCDYGYFGNPWEPSGICQPCRCNPYGSVSDECHEITGQCNCRKGVTGRDCSRCSGRHVIIGKMCTSCDDQCTGLLLNTVEDISNILYRVNISQDTAAVWKALLILDTTAKNLRGNVTNLMTLPLFLDDMPDYSNLYRIFLV
;
A
#
# COMPACT_ATOMS: atom_id res chain seq x y z
N MET A 1 37.64 -5.62 22.40
CA MET A 1 38.63 -5.20 23.42
C MET A 1 37.94 -5.26 24.77
N ALA A 2 38.46 -5.98 25.76
CA ALA A 2 37.87 -6.03 27.10
C ALA A 2 38.48 -4.93 27.98
N MET A 3 37.68 -3.94 28.41
CA MET A 3 38.10 -2.98 29.43
C MET A 3 37.84 -3.58 30.82
N ARG A 4 38.90 -3.69 31.63
CA ARG A 4 38.88 -4.30 32.95
C ARG A 4 38.68 -3.22 34.00
N LEU A 5 37.45 -3.03 34.48
CA LEU A 5 37.17 -2.28 35.71
C LEU A 5 36.47 -3.23 36.68
N THR A 6 37.18 -3.60 37.76
CA THR A 6 36.71 -4.34 38.95
C THR A 6 36.01 -5.68 38.71
N ASN A 7 36.75 -6.81 38.79
CA ASN A 7 36.26 -8.21 38.99
C ASN A 7 34.93 -8.65 38.32
N VAL A 8 34.54 -8.02 37.23
CA VAL A 8 33.35 -8.33 36.43
C VAL A 8 33.83 -8.33 34.99
N ILE A 9 33.81 -9.49 34.35
CA ILE A 9 34.01 -9.59 32.91
C ILE A 9 32.68 -9.16 32.29
N LEU A 10 32.59 -7.90 31.87
CA LEU A 10 31.52 -7.44 30.98
C LEU A 10 31.77 -8.06 29.61
N VAL A 11 31.09 -9.18 29.35
CA VAL A 11 30.97 -9.73 27.99
C VAL A 11 30.03 -8.80 27.24
N ASP A 12 30.61 -7.89 26.47
CA ASP A 12 29.87 -7.09 25.52
C ASP A 12 29.71 -7.92 24.23
N CYS A 13 28.48 -8.38 23.99
CA CYS A 13 28.16 -9.12 22.78
C CYS A 13 28.01 -8.10 21.64
N PHE A 14 28.92 -8.15 20.67
CA PHE A 14 28.81 -7.33 19.47
C PHE A 14 27.81 -7.99 18.50
N CYS A 15 26.61 -7.43 18.42
CA CYS A 15 25.59 -7.89 17.49
C CYS A 15 25.87 -7.41 16.06
N THR A 16 25.46 -8.22 15.07
CA THR A 16 25.41 -7.80 13.67
C THR A 16 24.39 -6.67 13.50
N ALA A 17 24.60 -5.81 12.49
CA ALA A 17 23.69 -4.70 12.20
C ALA A 17 22.23 -5.18 12.09
N GLY A 18 21.33 -4.50 12.81
CA GLY A 18 19.90 -4.83 12.86
C GLY A 18 19.50 -5.82 13.96
N TYR A 19 20.43 -6.27 14.80
CA TYR A 19 20.16 -7.15 15.94
C TYR A 19 20.57 -6.47 17.25
N GLN A 20 19.82 -6.73 18.32
CA GLN A 20 20.07 -6.22 19.66
C GLN A 20 19.77 -7.27 20.74
N GLY A 21 20.13 -6.95 21.98
CA GLY A 21 19.94 -7.82 23.14
C GLY A 21 21.24 -8.49 23.58
N LYS A 22 21.23 -9.07 24.79
CA LYS A 22 22.42 -9.69 25.39
C LYS A 22 22.95 -10.86 24.55
N SER A 23 22.05 -11.52 23.81
CA SER A 23 22.37 -12.66 22.95
C SER A 23 22.06 -12.37 21.48
N CYS A 24 21.87 -11.11 21.09
CA CYS A 24 21.45 -10.71 19.74
C CYS A 24 20.16 -11.42 19.28
N ASP A 25 19.24 -11.59 20.23
CA ASP A 25 18.04 -12.42 20.11
C ASP A 25 16.81 -11.63 19.65
N ARG A 26 16.93 -10.31 19.48
CA ARG A 26 15.86 -9.42 19.03
C ARG A 26 16.33 -8.51 17.92
N CYS A 27 15.38 -8.00 17.12
CA CYS A 27 15.69 -7.00 16.11
C CYS A 27 15.89 -5.63 16.74
N ASP A 28 16.88 -4.91 16.24
CA ASP A 28 17.22 -3.56 16.68
C ASP A 28 16.17 -2.54 16.24
N TYR A 29 16.26 -1.32 16.77
CA TYR A 29 15.42 -0.20 16.38
C TYR A 29 15.40 0.00 14.85
N GLY A 30 14.20 0.12 14.27
CA GLY A 30 14.03 0.24 12.81
C GLY A 30 14.22 -1.08 12.05
N TYR A 31 14.27 -2.22 12.74
CA TYR A 31 14.26 -3.57 12.17
C TYR A 31 13.12 -4.42 12.72
N PHE A 32 12.68 -5.42 11.94
CA PHE A 32 11.64 -6.37 12.31
C PHE A 32 11.99 -7.79 11.83
N GLY A 33 11.39 -8.80 12.43
CA GLY A 33 11.58 -10.21 12.13
C GLY A 33 11.67 -11.06 13.40
N ASN A 34 11.90 -12.35 13.23
CA ASN A 34 12.02 -13.30 14.33
C ASN A 34 13.32 -14.11 14.24
N PRO A 35 14.43 -13.67 14.88
CA PRO A 35 15.72 -14.37 14.84
C PRO A 35 15.71 -15.82 15.38
N TRP A 36 14.68 -16.20 16.14
CA TRP A 36 14.56 -17.56 16.69
C TRP A 36 14.05 -18.58 15.67
N GLU A 37 13.45 -18.13 14.57
CA GLU A 37 13.03 -19.02 13.50
C GLU A 37 14.22 -19.45 12.63
N PRO A 38 14.27 -20.71 12.13
CA PRO A 38 15.39 -21.22 11.34
C PRO A 38 15.75 -20.37 10.11
N SER A 39 14.77 -19.67 9.56
CA SER A 39 14.90 -18.77 8.39
C SER A 39 14.65 -17.31 8.75
N GLY A 40 14.47 -17.01 10.03
CA GLY A 40 14.09 -15.69 10.51
C GLY A 40 15.30 -14.77 10.65
N ILE A 41 15.21 -13.61 10.01
CA ILE A 41 16.26 -12.59 10.02
C ILE A 41 15.67 -11.23 10.37
N CYS A 42 16.49 -10.34 10.91
CA CYS A 42 16.08 -8.96 11.12
C CYS A 42 16.21 -8.18 9.81
N GLN A 43 15.10 -7.59 9.38
CA GLN A 43 15.00 -6.81 8.16
C GLN A 43 14.68 -5.35 8.50
N PRO A 44 15.22 -4.37 7.77
CA PRO A 44 14.93 -2.96 8.02
C PRO A 44 13.45 -2.67 7.74
N CYS A 45 12.81 -1.89 8.63
CA CYS A 45 11.41 -1.49 8.53
C CYS A 45 11.10 -0.77 7.21
N ARG A 46 11.95 0.19 6.83
CA ARG A 46 11.80 1.07 5.64
C ARG A 46 10.50 1.87 5.63
N CYS A 47 10.04 2.36 6.78
CA CYS A 47 8.85 3.21 6.84
C CYS A 47 9.06 4.51 6.04
N ASN A 48 8.07 4.88 5.23
CA ASN A 48 8.12 6.10 4.42
C ASN A 48 8.03 7.33 5.35
N PRO A 49 9.04 8.21 5.41
CA PRO A 49 9.07 9.33 6.35
C PRO A 49 7.94 10.36 6.14
N TYR A 50 7.35 10.43 4.94
CA TYR A 50 6.20 11.28 4.65
C TYR A 50 4.86 10.59 4.97
N GLY A 51 4.84 9.26 4.97
CA GLY A 51 3.65 8.44 5.15
C GLY A 51 3.48 7.85 6.55
N SER A 52 4.56 7.71 7.32
CA SER A 52 4.57 7.14 8.67
C SER A 52 4.71 8.20 9.76
N VAL A 53 4.29 7.84 10.97
CA VAL A 53 4.42 8.66 12.17
C VAL A 53 5.86 8.62 12.71
N SER A 54 6.51 7.46 12.61
CA SER A 54 7.90 7.20 12.97
C SER A 54 8.54 6.22 11.98
N ASP A 55 9.84 5.99 12.12
CA ASP A 55 10.62 4.96 11.43
C ASP A 55 10.56 3.58 12.11
N GLU A 56 9.97 3.52 13.31
CA GLU A 56 9.62 2.27 14.00
C GLU A 56 8.50 1.52 13.29
N CYS A 57 8.62 0.20 13.29
CA CYS A 57 7.59 -0.70 12.82
C CYS A 57 7.38 -1.85 13.81
N HIS A 58 6.26 -2.55 13.66
CA HIS A 58 5.92 -3.69 14.50
C HIS A 58 7.00 -4.79 14.40
N GLU A 59 7.50 -5.24 15.56
CA GLU A 59 8.70 -6.10 15.68
C GLU A 59 8.64 -7.39 14.85
N ILE A 60 7.46 -8.00 14.69
CA ILE A 60 7.30 -9.24 13.90
C ILE A 60 6.81 -8.99 12.47
N THR A 61 5.71 -8.25 12.29
CA THR A 61 5.07 -8.06 10.98
C THR A 61 5.75 -7.01 10.10
N GLY A 62 6.57 -6.15 10.71
CA GLY A 62 7.18 -5.01 10.04
C GLY A 62 6.21 -3.91 9.65
N GLN A 63 4.98 -3.93 10.15
CA GLN A 63 3.97 -2.91 9.85
C GLN A 63 4.35 -1.58 10.52
N CYS A 64 4.55 -0.55 9.70
CA CYS A 64 4.79 0.81 10.14
C CYS A 64 3.51 1.48 10.64
N ASN A 65 3.63 2.45 11.54
CA ASN A 65 2.51 3.26 11.98
C ASN A 65 2.20 4.35 10.95
N CYS A 66 1.17 4.13 10.12
CA CYS A 66 0.84 5.03 9.01
C CYS A 66 0.02 6.25 9.47
N ARG A 67 0.29 7.39 8.85
CA ARG A 67 -0.53 8.60 8.98
C ARG A 67 -1.92 8.35 8.36
N LYS A 68 -2.88 9.17 8.77
CA LYS A 68 -4.24 9.12 8.21
C LYS A 68 -4.19 9.29 6.68
N GLY A 69 -4.93 8.44 5.96
CA GLY A 69 -4.97 8.48 4.49
C GLY A 69 -3.81 7.77 3.80
N VAL A 70 -2.95 7.07 4.55
CA VAL A 70 -1.81 6.31 4.05
C VAL A 70 -1.96 4.84 4.44
N THR A 71 -1.48 3.92 3.60
CA THR A 71 -1.56 2.47 3.76
C THR A 71 -0.33 1.75 3.20
N GLY A 72 -0.28 0.44 3.40
CA GLY A 72 0.85 -0.43 3.07
C GLY A 72 1.73 -0.72 4.29
N ARG A 73 2.55 -1.78 4.20
CA ARG A 73 3.46 -2.19 5.29
C ARG A 73 4.43 -1.05 5.67
N ASP A 74 4.93 -0.35 4.66
CA ASP A 74 5.90 0.74 4.77
C ASP A 74 5.25 2.14 4.70
N CYS A 75 3.92 2.23 4.68
CA CYS A 75 3.19 3.49 4.52
C CYS A 75 3.56 4.28 3.25
N SER A 76 3.85 3.58 2.14
CA SER A 76 4.23 4.22 0.88
C SER A 76 3.06 4.60 -0.04
N ARG A 77 1.84 4.15 0.27
CA ARG A 77 0.68 4.28 -0.63
C ARG A 77 -0.43 5.08 0.03
N CYS A 78 -1.20 5.83 -0.75
CA CYS A 78 -2.42 6.45 -0.21
C CYS A 78 -3.54 5.42 -0.06
N SER A 79 -4.34 5.58 1.00
CA SER A 79 -5.56 4.81 1.22
C SER A 79 -6.63 5.18 0.18
N GLY A 80 -7.73 4.43 0.16
CA GLY A 80 -8.87 4.75 -0.69
C GLY A 80 -9.33 6.21 -0.51
N ARG A 81 -9.80 6.82 -1.60
CA ARG A 81 -10.24 8.23 -1.65
C ARG A 81 -9.15 9.25 -1.30
N HIS A 82 -7.86 8.89 -1.38
CA HIS A 82 -6.74 9.81 -1.21
C HIS A 82 -5.82 9.78 -2.43
N VAL A 83 -5.20 10.91 -2.76
CA VAL A 83 -4.23 11.06 -3.85
C VAL A 83 -2.95 11.69 -3.36
N ILE A 84 -1.85 11.44 -4.05
CA ILE A 84 -0.56 12.06 -3.74
C ILE A 84 -0.56 13.48 -4.32
N ILE A 85 -0.46 14.49 -3.47
CA ILE A 85 -0.18 15.87 -3.87
C ILE A 85 1.17 16.24 -3.28
N GLY A 86 2.17 16.42 -4.13
CA GLY A 86 3.58 16.53 -3.71
C GLY A 86 4.08 15.22 -3.10
N LYS A 87 4.28 15.19 -1.77
CA LYS A 87 4.74 13.99 -1.03
C LYS A 87 3.72 13.50 0.02
N MET A 88 2.53 14.07 0.03
CA MET A 88 1.52 13.83 1.06
C MET A 88 0.24 13.29 0.45
N CYS A 89 -0.37 12.33 1.15
CA CYS A 89 -1.69 11.83 0.80
C CYS A 89 -2.76 12.84 1.23
N THR A 90 -3.49 13.36 0.26
CA THR A 90 -4.58 14.33 0.46
C THR A 90 -5.91 13.64 0.19
N SER A 91 -6.88 13.84 1.08
CA SER A 91 -8.23 13.30 0.92
C SER A 91 -8.96 13.99 -0.22
N CYS A 92 -9.60 13.19 -1.07
CA CYS A 92 -10.55 13.65 -2.10
C CYS A 92 -12.01 13.55 -1.62
N ASP A 93 -12.24 13.22 -0.35
CA ASP A 93 -13.59 13.09 0.22
C ASP A 93 -14.13 14.46 0.66
N ASP A 94 -14.28 15.36 -0.30
CA ASP A 94 -14.83 16.71 -0.13
C ASP A 94 -16.26 16.82 -0.69
N GLN A 95 -16.89 17.99 -0.59
CA GLN A 95 -18.27 18.19 -1.04
C GLN A 95 -18.46 18.13 -2.57
N CYS A 96 -17.38 18.21 -3.36
CA CYS A 96 -17.41 18.13 -4.81
C CYS A 96 -17.03 16.71 -5.26
N THR A 97 -15.80 16.31 -4.97
CA THR A 97 -15.20 15.04 -5.42
C THR A 97 -15.78 13.86 -4.64
N GLY A 98 -16.13 14.04 -3.37
CA GLY A 98 -16.75 12.99 -2.55
C GLY A 98 -18.12 12.55 -3.07
N LEU A 99 -18.92 13.48 -3.62
CA LEU A 99 -20.21 13.14 -4.26
C LEU A 99 -20.01 12.25 -5.49
N LEU A 100 -19.01 12.55 -6.30
CA LEU A 100 -18.67 11.72 -7.46
C LEU A 100 -18.18 10.34 -7.03
N LEU A 101 -17.30 10.28 -6.02
CA LEU A 101 -16.78 9.03 -5.49
C LEU A 101 -17.90 8.14 -4.92
N ASN A 102 -18.84 8.73 -4.17
CA ASN A 102 -20.02 8.02 -3.67
C ASN A 102 -20.86 7.45 -4.83
N THR A 103 -21.14 8.28 -5.85
CA THR A 103 -21.94 7.86 -7.00
C THR A 103 -21.29 6.68 -7.74
N VAL A 104 -19.96 6.68 -7.89
CA VAL A 104 -19.23 5.58 -8.55
C VAL A 104 -19.27 4.31 -7.71
N GLU A 105 -19.14 4.41 -6.39
CA GLU A 105 -19.25 3.27 -5.47
C GLU A 105 -20.67 2.69 -5.46
N ASP A 106 -21.69 3.54 -5.48
CA ASP A 106 -23.09 3.13 -5.58
C ASP A 106 -23.36 2.39 -6.90
N ILE A 107 -22.88 2.93 -8.02
CA ILE A 107 -22.98 2.25 -9.32
C ILE A 107 -22.27 0.88 -9.28
N SER A 108 -21.08 0.80 -8.68
CA SER A 108 -20.36 -0.46 -8.53
C SER A 108 -21.15 -1.50 -7.73
N ASN A 109 -21.74 -1.09 -6.60
CA ASN A 109 -22.57 -1.95 -5.76
C ASN A 109 -23.84 -2.42 -6.47
N ILE A 110 -24.47 -1.54 -7.26
CA ILE A 110 -25.61 -1.91 -8.09
C ILE A 110 -25.20 -2.97 -9.11
N LEU A 111 -24.08 -2.75 -9.82
CA LEU A 111 -23.57 -3.71 -10.81
C LEU A 111 -23.22 -5.07 -10.20
N TYR A 112 -22.68 -5.10 -8.98
CA TYR A 112 -22.39 -6.35 -8.26
C TYR A 112 -23.66 -7.17 -7.95
N ARG A 113 -24.80 -6.50 -7.76
CA ARG A 113 -26.09 -7.14 -7.44
C ARG A 113 -26.88 -7.57 -8.66
N VAL A 114 -26.48 -7.19 -9.88
CA VAL A 114 -27.17 -7.62 -11.08
C VAL A 114 -26.90 -9.11 -11.30
N ASN A 115 -27.94 -9.93 -11.13
CA ASN A 115 -27.86 -11.36 -11.44
C ASN A 115 -28.20 -11.61 -12.91
N ILE A 116 -27.17 -11.58 -13.74
CA ILE A 116 -27.25 -11.65 -15.21
C ILE A 116 -27.60 -13.08 -15.70
N SER A 117 -27.76 -14.05 -14.81
CA SER A 117 -28.03 -15.45 -15.17
C SER A 117 -29.50 -15.76 -15.54
N GLN A 118 -30.45 -14.87 -15.24
CA GLN A 118 -31.88 -15.21 -15.29
C GLN A 118 -32.59 -14.99 -16.65
N ASP A 119 -32.00 -14.26 -17.61
CA ASP A 119 -32.70 -13.93 -18.87
C ASP A 119 -31.78 -13.87 -20.10
N THR A 120 -31.21 -15.01 -20.49
CA THR A 120 -30.03 -15.13 -21.36
C THR A 120 -30.08 -14.37 -22.70
N ALA A 121 -31.23 -14.18 -23.34
CA ALA A 121 -31.32 -13.45 -24.62
C ALA A 121 -31.35 -11.92 -24.46
N ALA A 122 -32.09 -11.40 -23.48
CA ALA A 122 -32.09 -9.98 -23.14
C ALA A 122 -30.78 -9.58 -22.46
N VAL A 123 -30.26 -10.50 -21.64
CA VAL A 123 -28.95 -10.45 -21.00
C VAL A 123 -27.83 -10.31 -22.01
N TRP A 124 -27.78 -11.13 -23.06
CA TRP A 124 -26.70 -11.03 -24.05
C TRP A 124 -26.70 -9.69 -24.77
N LYS A 125 -27.88 -9.14 -25.09
CA LYS A 125 -28.01 -7.78 -25.65
C LYS A 125 -27.55 -6.71 -24.66
N ALA A 126 -27.96 -6.79 -23.40
CA ALA A 126 -27.57 -5.85 -22.37
C ALA A 126 -26.05 -5.91 -22.08
N LEU A 127 -25.46 -7.11 -22.04
CA LEU A 127 -24.02 -7.32 -21.89
C LEU A 127 -23.23 -6.77 -23.09
N LEU A 128 -23.73 -6.96 -24.32
CA LEU A 128 -23.11 -6.37 -25.52
C LEU A 128 -23.14 -4.84 -25.48
N ILE A 129 -24.25 -4.26 -25.02
CA ILE A 129 -24.39 -2.81 -24.84
C ILE A 129 -23.44 -2.31 -23.75
N LEU A 130 -23.35 -3.02 -22.62
CA LEU A 130 -22.43 -2.69 -21.53
C LEU A 130 -20.97 -2.77 -21.97
N ASP A 131 -20.56 -3.84 -22.66
CA ASP A 131 -19.22 -3.99 -23.22
C ASP A 131 -18.90 -2.89 -24.23
N THR A 132 -19.83 -2.55 -25.12
CA THR A 132 -19.67 -1.47 -26.09
C THR A 132 -19.55 -0.11 -25.41
N THR A 133 -20.38 0.13 -24.38
CA THR A 133 -20.37 1.38 -23.60
C THR A 133 -19.05 1.50 -22.80
N ALA A 134 -18.59 0.40 -22.20
CA ALA A 134 -17.31 0.35 -21.49
C ALA A 134 -16.12 0.57 -22.43
N LYS A 135 -16.14 0.00 -23.64
CA LYS A 135 -15.12 0.25 -24.68
C LYS A 135 -15.11 1.70 -25.14
N ASN A 136 -16.28 2.30 -25.34
CA ASN A 136 -16.40 3.71 -25.72
C ASN A 136 -15.94 4.65 -24.60
N LEU A 137 -16.34 4.38 -23.36
CA LEU A 137 -15.86 5.11 -22.18
C LEU A 137 -14.35 4.97 -22.03
N ARG A 138 -13.81 3.76 -22.16
CA ARG A 138 -12.37 3.51 -22.15
C ARG A 138 -11.70 4.36 -23.23
N GLY A 139 -12.21 4.34 -24.47
CA GLY A 139 -11.73 5.16 -25.58
C GLY A 139 -11.70 6.65 -25.24
N ASN A 140 -12.82 7.19 -24.75
CA ASN A 140 -12.95 8.58 -24.33
C ASN A 140 -11.99 8.94 -23.20
N VAL A 141 -11.84 8.06 -22.21
CA VAL A 141 -10.91 8.23 -21.10
C VAL A 141 -9.46 8.20 -21.58
N THR A 142 -9.07 7.27 -22.46
CA THR A 142 -7.74 7.30 -23.08
C THR A 142 -7.52 8.56 -23.91
N ASN A 143 -8.53 9.03 -24.65
CA ASN A 143 -8.42 10.27 -25.42
C ASN A 143 -8.26 11.49 -24.51
N LEU A 144 -8.94 11.51 -23.36
CA LEU A 144 -8.75 12.52 -22.31
C LEU A 144 -7.35 12.44 -21.69
N MET A 145 -6.81 11.24 -21.47
CA MET A 145 -5.43 11.02 -20.99
C MET A 145 -4.36 11.42 -22.00
N THR A 146 -4.68 11.49 -23.30
CA THR A 146 -3.75 11.95 -24.35
C THR A 146 -3.80 13.46 -24.61
N LEU A 147 -4.69 14.20 -23.95
CA LEU A 147 -4.70 15.66 -24.03
C LEU A 147 -3.49 16.23 -23.26
N PRO A 148 -2.81 17.26 -23.81
CA PRO A 148 -1.56 17.79 -23.24
C PRO A 148 -1.71 18.49 -21.86
N LEU A 149 -2.90 18.49 -21.27
CA LEU A 149 -3.19 19.11 -19.96
C LEU A 149 -3.21 18.10 -18.78
N PHE A 150 -2.93 16.81 -19.01
CA PHE A 150 -3.09 15.74 -17.99
C PHE A 150 -1.84 14.87 -17.78
N LEU A 151 -0.67 15.27 -18.27
CA LEU A 151 0.53 14.42 -18.28
C LEU A 151 1.48 14.59 -17.09
N ASP A 152 1.23 15.53 -16.16
CA ASP A 152 2.19 15.79 -15.07
C ASP A 152 1.80 15.21 -13.70
N ASP A 153 0.61 14.63 -13.50
CA ASP A 153 0.14 14.27 -12.13
C ASP A 153 -0.55 12.88 -11.97
N MET A 154 -0.43 11.92 -12.89
CA MET A 154 -0.90 10.54 -12.62
C MET A 154 0.25 9.52 -12.46
N PRO A 155 0.28 8.76 -11.35
CA PRO A 155 1.22 7.65 -11.20
C PRO A 155 0.84 6.51 -12.15
N ASP A 156 1.88 5.97 -12.81
CA ASP A 156 1.80 4.88 -13.77
C ASP A 156 1.25 3.59 -13.12
N TYR A 157 0.03 3.21 -13.49
CA TYR A 157 -0.67 2.00 -13.04
C TYR A 157 -0.36 0.75 -13.88
N SER A 158 0.61 0.81 -14.80
CA SER A 158 1.00 -0.32 -15.66
C SER A 158 1.51 -1.56 -14.91
N ASN A 159 1.72 -1.49 -13.58
CA ASN A 159 2.18 -2.60 -12.74
C ASN A 159 1.08 -3.37 -11.97
N LEU A 160 -0.22 -3.06 -12.12
CA LEU A 160 -1.28 -3.81 -11.42
C LEU A 160 -1.44 -5.27 -11.87
N TYR A 161 -0.94 -5.66 -13.05
CA TYR A 161 -1.01 -7.03 -13.55
C TYR A 161 0.15 -7.94 -13.10
N ARG A 162 1.12 -7.45 -12.32
CA ARG A 162 2.26 -8.26 -11.82
C ARG A 162 2.13 -8.75 -10.38
N ILE A 163 1.06 -8.40 -9.67
CA ILE A 163 0.88 -8.75 -8.24
C ILE A 163 0.09 -10.07 -8.03
N PHE A 164 -0.48 -10.66 -9.08
CA PHE A 164 -1.25 -11.92 -8.98
C PHE A 164 -0.53 -13.18 -9.51
N LEU A 165 0.78 -13.12 -9.74
CA LEU A 165 1.59 -14.29 -10.11
C LEU A 165 2.93 -14.31 -9.36
N VAL A 166 2.87 -14.48 -8.04
CA VAL A 166 3.84 -15.24 -7.23
C VAL A 166 3.08 -15.91 -6.11
#